data_AF-A0A1R2CQD6-F1
#
_entry.id   AF-A0A1R2CQD6-F1
#
_cell.length_a   1.000
_cell.length_b   1.000
_cell.length_c   1.000
_cell.angle_alpha   90.00
_cell.angle_beta   90.00
_cell.angle_gamma   90.00
#
_symmetry.space_group_name_H-M   'P 1'
#
loop_
_entity.id
_entity.type
_entity.pdbx_description
1 polymer ?
#
loop_
_entity_poly.entity_id
_entity_poly.type
_entity_poly.pdbx_seq_one_letter_code
_entity_poly.pdbx_strand_id
1 'polypeptide(L)'
;MEIEFTQDEKEFFENEAIIYSIIRTVEVLEKAHLNDKISESDYDTLCRKLINQYKILIDGLGGSFNGLETFMSKYGLSTSCKLSCKRLQLGITALDTHSTESDRPRTSNIIAVTQSFITANNALQLELRSVDKLIPILQDVVSSLGKVVGVPSSYIGGAKMQDWLITLSKMNAYEELNSEQAQQLDFDIDQAYRGFKECMGA
;
A
#
# COMPACT_ATOMS: atom_id res chain seq x y z
N MET A 1 18.57 21.31 46.80
CA MET A 1 19.31 20.49 45.82
C MET A 1 18.50 20.60 44.54
N GLU A 2 18.74 21.66 43.76
CA GLU A 2 18.14 21.78 42.44
C GLU A 2 18.80 20.71 41.56
N ILE A 3 18.00 19.77 41.07
CA ILE A 3 18.48 18.73 40.18
C ILE A 3 18.65 19.43 38.82
N GLU A 4 19.84 19.97 38.55
CA GLU A 4 20.18 20.46 37.22
C GLU A 4 20.38 19.27 36.30
N PHE A 5 19.31 18.84 35.64
CA PHE A 5 19.37 17.84 34.59
C PHE A 5 20.23 18.37 33.43
N THR A 6 21.12 17.53 32.95
CA THR A 6 21.91 17.75 31.73
C THR A 6 20.97 17.91 30.53
N GLN A 7 21.39 18.62 29.48
CA GLN A 7 20.52 18.88 28.32
C GLN A 7 20.01 17.58 27.67
N ASP A 8 20.86 16.55 27.59
CA ASP A 8 20.49 15.20 27.13
C ASP A 8 19.47 14.49 28.03
N GLU A 9 19.53 14.69 29.36
CA GLU A 9 18.59 14.09 30.30
C GLU A 9 17.21 14.74 30.20
N LYS A 10 17.16 16.05 29.96
CA LYS A 10 15.90 16.77 29.71
C LYS A 10 15.23 16.28 28.43
N GLU A 11 16.00 16.15 27.35
CA GLU A 11 15.49 15.64 26.07
C GLU A 11 14.99 14.20 26.20
N PHE A 12 15.68 13.35 26.97
CA PHE A 12 15.21 12.00 27.27
C PHE A 12 13.86 11.99 28.01
N PHE A 13 13.70 12.81 29.05
CA PHE A 13 12.43 12.88 29.80
C PHE A 13 11.30 13.52 28.99
N GLU A 14 11.59 14.50 28.13
CA GLU A 14 10.63 15.08 27.19
C GLU A 14 10.14 14.03 26.20
N ASN A 15 11.05 13.24 25.64
CA ASN A 15 10.72 12.14 24.74
C ASN A 15 9.90 11.03 25.45
N GLU A 16 10.25 10.66 26.68
CA GLU A 16 9.43 9.73 27.49
C GLU A 16 8.02 10.31 27.76
N ALA A 17 7.92 11.60 28.05
CA ALA A 17 6.64 12.26 28.30
C ALA A 17 5.75 12.30 27.03
N ILE A 18 6.34 12.54 25.87
CA ILE A 18 5.62 12.50 24.59
C ILE A 18 5.10 11.09 24.33
N ILE A 19 5.92 10.04 24.53
CA ILE A 19 5.49 8.64 24.39
C ILE A 19 4.31 8.33 25.32
N TYR A 20 4.39 8.75 26.59
CA TYR A 20 3.30 8.58 27.55
C TYR A 20 2.00 9.25 27.07
N SER A 21 2.10 10.48 26.56
CA SER A 21 0.94 11.24 26.05
C SER A 21 0.30 10.55 24.84
N ILE A 22 1.09 9.98 23.94
CA ILE A 22 0.61 9.25 22.76
C ILE A 22 -0.17 8.01 23.21
N ILE A 23 0.40 7.19 24.13
CA ILE A 23 -0.26 5.98 24.64
C ILE A 23 -1.61 6.32 25.26
N ARG A 24 -1.66 7.37 26.09
CA ARG A 24 -2.89 7.82 26.78
C ARG A 24 -3.92 8.37 25.80
N THR A 25 -3.49 9.01 24.72
CA THR A 25 -4.36 9.52 23.66
C THR A 25 -4.98 8.38 22.86
N VAL A 26 -4.20 7.36 22.49
CA VAL A 26 -4.71 6.16 21.80
C VAL A 26 -5.74 5.44 22.68
N GLU A 27 -5.54 5.34 23.99
CA GLU A 27 -6.53 4.71 24.89
C GLU A 27 -7.88 5.44 24.89
N VAL A 28 -7.87 6.77 24.97
CA VAL A 28 -9.09 7.58 24.93
C VAL A 28 -9.77 7.44 23.57
N LEU A 29 -8.99 7.35 22.50
CA LEU A 29 -9.47 7.16 21.14
C LEU A 29 -10.15 5.79 20.95
N GLU A 30 -9.58 4.71 21.51
CA GLU A 30 -10.23 3.38 21.55
C GLU A 30 -11.57 3.44 22.29
N LYS A 31 -11.61 4.07 23.46
CA LYS A 31 -12.85 4.19 24.24
C LYS A 31 -13.90 5.04 23.53
N ALA A 32 -13.50 6.06 22.78
CA ALA A 32 -14.41 6.86 21.98
C ALA A 32 -15.00 6.03 20.83
N HIS A 33 -14.18 5.21 20.18
CA HIS A 33 -14.61 4.33 19.10
C HIS A 33 -15.57 3.22 19.59
N LEU A 34 -15.26 2.55 20.71
CA LEU A 34 -16.14 1.55 21.31
C LEU A 34 -17.50 2.11 21.77
N ASN A 35 -17.58 3.43 21.99
CA ASN A 35 -18.82 4.11 22.37
C ASN A 35 -19.52 4.79 21.17
N ASP A 36 -19.12 4.48 19.93
CA ASP A 36 -19.67 5.07 18.69
C ASP A 36 -19.63 6.61 18.65
N LYS A 37 -18.67 7.23 19.36
CA LYS A 37 -18.53 8.70 19.42
C LYS A 37 -17.69 9.27 18.27
N ILE A 38 -17.05 8.42 17.48
CA ILE A 38 -16.16 8.80 16.39
C ILE A 38 -16.40 7.87 15.20
N SER A 39 -16.41 8.44 14.00
CA SER A 39 -16.46 7.69 12.75
C SER A 39 -15.25 6.78 12.60
N GLU A 40 -15.45 5.59 12.03
CA GLU A 40 -14.40 4.61 11.77
C GLU A 40 -13.28 5.17 10.88
N SER A 41 -13.62 6.06 9.93
CA SER A 41 -12.67 6.77 9.06
C SER A 41 -11.74 7.72 9.82
N ASP A 42 -12.30 8.46 10.77
CA ASP A 42 -11.60 9.51 11.51
C ASP A 42 -10.72 8.91 12.59
N TYR A 43 -11.24 7.88 13.25
CA TYR A 43 -10.53 7.04 14.19
C TYR A 43 -9.26 6.45 13.57
N ASP A 44 -9.36 5.87 12.38
CA ASP A 44 -8.23 5.27 11.68
C ASP A 44 -7.16 6.32 11.30
N THR A 45 -7.59 7.46 10.74
CA THR A 45 -6.69 8.57 10.40
C THR A 45 -5.91 9.07 11.62
N LEU A 46 -6.58 9.21 12.77
CA LEU A 46 -5.95 9.66 14.02
C LEU A 46 -5.01 8.60 14.60
N CYS A 47 -5.40 7.33 14.60
CA CYS A 47 -4.53 6.24 15.03
C CYS A 47 -3.26 6.15 14.18
N ARG A 48 -3.35 6.25 12.84
CA ARG A 48 -2.17 6.23 11.95
C ARG A 48 -1.21 7.38 12.25
N LYS A 49 -1.73 8.60 12.44
CA LYS A 49 -0.91 9.76 12.80
C LYS A 49 -0.16 9.54 14.12
N LEU A 50 -0.84 9.04 15.14
CA LEU A 50 -0.26 8.77 16.45
C LEU A 50 0.79 7.64 16.40
N ILE A 51 0.53 6.59 15.62
CA ILE A 51 1.50 5.50 15.40
C ILE A 51 2.75 6.02 14.67
N ASN A 52 2.59 6.86 13.66
CA ASN A 52 3.72 7.43 12.93
C ASN A 52 4.58 8.33 13.82
N GLN A 53 3.95 9.18 14.63
CA GLN A 53 4.65 10.00 15.64
C GLN A 53 5.43 9.12 16.62
N TYR A 54 4.82 8.05 17.12
CA TYR A 54 5.49 7.09 18.01
C TYR A 54 6.69 6.41 17.36
N LYS A 55 6.57 5.98 16.09
CA LYS A 55 7.67 5.35 15.34
C LYS A 55 8.86 6.30 15.12
N ILE A 56 8.59 7.54 14.71
CA ILE A 56 9.62 8.57 14.52
C ILE A 56 10.37 8.84 15.83
N LEU A 57 9.65 8.91 16.95
CA LEU A 57 10.24 9.13 18.26
C LEU A 57 11.13 7.97 18.71
N ILE A 58 10.70 6.71 18.51
CA ILE A 58 11.54 5.55 18.82
C ILE A 58 12.80 5.51 17.96
N ASP A 59 12.67 5.79 16.66
CA ASP A 59 13.78 5.79 15.71
C ASP A 59 14.83 6.86 16.10
N GLY A 60 14.36 8.04 16.54
CA GLY A 60 15.22 9.09 17.10
C GLY A 60 15.87 8.74 18.44
N LEU A 61 15.24 7.87 19.25
CA LEU A 61 15.74 7.45 20.58
C LEU A 61 16.80 6.33 20.53
N GLY A 62 17.19 5.86 19.33
CA GLY A 62 18.48 5.20 19.09
C GLY A 62 18.94 4.16 20.11
N GLY A 63 18.06 3.24 20.54
CA GLY A 63 18.42 2.13 21.42
C GLY A 63 18.31 2.37 22.94
N SER A 64 17.90 3.56 23.40
CA SER A 64 17.65 3.83 24.84
C SER A 64 16.27 3.39 25.32
N PHE A 65 15.39 2.95 24.41
CA PHE A 65 14.04 2.50 24.75
C PHE A 65 14.01 0.98 24.98
N ASN A 66 13.98 0.55 26.25
CA ASN A 66 13.95 -0.85 26.70
C ASN A 66 12.62 -1.59 26.41
N GLY A 67 11.92 -1.19 25.35
CA GLY A 67 10.65 -1.78 24.93
C GLY A 67 9.42 -1.17 25.62
N LEU A 68 8.34 -1.09 24.85
CA LEU A 68 7.04 -0.55 25.26
C LEU A 68 6.47 -1.28 26.50
N GLU A 69 6.80 -2.57 26.67
CA GLU A 69 6.36 -3.41 27.77
C GLU A 69 7.00 -3.02 29.13
N THR A 70 8.29 -2.66 29.10
CA THR A 70 9.03 -2.17 30.26
C THR A 70 8.55 -0.77 30.66
N PHE A 71 8.29 0.09 29.66
CA PHE A 71 7.76 1.43 29.87
C PHE A 71 6.35 1.40 30.49
N MET A 72 5.46 0.53 29.99
CA MET A 72 4.13 0.34 30.56
C MET A 72 4.17 -0.15 32.00
N SER A 73 5.09 -1.07 32.31
CA SER A 73 5.25 -1.61 33.66
C SER A 73 5.81 -0.57 34.63
N LYS A 74 6.74 0.28 34.17
CA LYS A 74 7.31 1.41 34.94
C LYS A 74 6.26 2.47 35.30
N TYR A 75 5.34 2.77 34.38
CA TYR A 75 4.34 3.83 34.54
C TYR A 75 2.92 3.32 34.88
N GLY A 76 2.75 2.03 35.19
CA GLY A 76 1.48 1.45 35.66
C GLY A 76 0.36 1.40 34.62
N LEU A 77 0.69 1.44 33.32
CA LEU A 77 -0.27 1.48 32.22
C LEU A 77 -0.76 0.08 31.76
N SER A 78 -0.17 -0.99 32.29
CA SER A 78 -0.35 -2.38 31.81
C SER A 78 -1.77 -2.95 31.89
N THR A 79 -2.68 -2.37 32.68
CA THR A 79 -4.04 -2.91 32.87
C THR A 79 -5.09 -2.24 31.98
N SER A 80 -4.94 -0.94 31.71
CA SER A 80 -5.91 -0.14 30.93
C SER A 80 -5.53 -0.03 29.44
N CYS A 81 -4.24 -0.14 29.11
CA CYS A 81 -3.73 0.15 27.77
C CYS A 81 -3.41 -1.08 26.90
N LYS A 82 -3.78 -2.30 27.31
CA LYS A 82 -3.42 -3.55 26.58
C LYS A 82 -3.78 -3.55 25.10
N LEU A 83 -4.92 -2.95 24.73
CA LEU A 83 -5.39 -2.87 23.34
C LEU A 83 -4.61 -1.83 22.53
N SER A 84 -4.43 -0.63 23.08
CA SER A 84 -3.63 0.44 22.49
C SER A 84 -2.17 0.03 22.31
N CYS A 85 -1.64 -0.75 23.24
CA CYS A 85 -0.26 -1.22 23.21
C CYS A 85 -0.05 -2.36 22.22
N LYS A 86 -1.02 -3.28 22.07
CA LYS A 86 -1.01 -4.21 20.94
C LYS A 86 -1.02 -3.46 19.60
N ARG A 87 -1.79 -2.38 19.46
CA ARG A 87 -1.83 -1.57 18.23
C ARG A 87 -0.54 -0.81 17.96
N LEU A 88 0.04 -0.18 18.99
CA LEU A 88 1.32 0.52 18.89
C LEU A 88 2.49 -0.44 18.61
N GLN A 89 2.47 -1.64 19.20
CA GLN A 89 3.50 -2.67 19.03
C GLN A 89 3.41 -3.38 17.68
N LEU A 90 2.19 -3.67 17.21
CA LEU A 90 1.96 -4.25 15.88
C LEU A 90 2.06 -3.18 14.78
N GLY A 91 2.00 -1.88 15.14
CA GLY A 91 2.09 -0.76 14.21
C GLY A 91 0.94 -0.68 13.20
N ILE A 92 -0.20 -1.30 13.54
CA ILE A 92 -1.39 -1.45 12.71
C ILE A 92 -2.64 -1.01 13.49
N THR A 93 -3.55 -0.32 12.81
CA THR A 93 -4.90 -0.04 13.31
C THR A 93 -5.80 -1.27 13.15
N ALA A 94 -6.98 -1.32 13.78
CA ALA A 94 -7.96 -2.40 13.59
C ALA A 94 -8.45 -2.52 12.14
N LEU A 95 -8.29 -1.45 11.34
CA LEU A 95 -8.58 -1.44 9.91
C LEU A 95 -7.40 -1.98 9.07
N ASP A 96 -6.17 -1.95 9.60
CA ASP A 96 -4.97 -2.45 8.94
C ASP A 96 -4.83 -3.99 9.01
N THR A 97 -5.75 -4.73 9.63
CA THR A 97 -5.90 -6.17 9.31
C THR A 97 -6.46 -6.38 7.90
N HIS A 98 -7.04 -5.34 7.28
CA HIS A 98 -7.59 -5.41 5.93
C HIS A 98 -7.14 -4.31 4.94
N SER A 99 -6.43 -3.25 5.31
CA SER A 99 -6.06 -2.20 4.33
C SER A 99 -4.91 -1.26 4.75
N THR A 100 -3.69 -1.57 4.33
CA THR A 100 -2.49 -0.73 4.44
C THR A 100 -2.56 0.51 3.51
N GLU A 101 -2.69 1.72 4.06
CA GLU A 101 -2.79 2.98 3.27
C GLU A 101 -1.50 3.40 2.54
N SER A 102 -0.32 2.95 2.96
CA SER A 102 0.92 3.16 2.20
C SER A 102 0.99 2.27 0.95
N ASP A 103 0.20 1.20 0.92
CA ASP A 103 0.05 0.28 -0.19
C ASP A 103 -1.22 0.55 -0.97
N ARG A 104 -2.24 1.27 -0.46
CA ARG A 104 -3.47 1.56 -1.21
C ARG A 104 -3.25 2.07 -2.64
N PRO A 105 -2.38 3.05 -2.94
CA PRO A 105 -2.14 3.41 -4.34
C PRO A 105 -1.40 2.30 -5.10
N ARG A 106 -0.47 1.57 -4.46
CA ARG A 106 0.25 0.46 -5.09
C ARG A 106 -0.67 -0.73 -5.34
N THR A 107 -1.31 -1.28 -4.32
CA THR A 107 -2.34 -2.32 -4.38
C THR A 107 -3.50 -1.93 -5.29
N SER A 108 -4.02 -0.69 -5.24
CA SER A 108 -5.06 -0.23 -6.16
C SER A 108 -4.55 -0.18 -7.61
N ASN A 109 -3.32 0.28 -7.84
CA ASN A 109 -2.73 0.29 -9.18
C ASN A 109 -2.42 -1.13 -9.66
N ILE A 110 -1.99 -2.03 -8.79
CA ILE A 110 -1.76 -3.45 -9.07
C ILE A 110 -3.06 -4.16 -9.41
N ILE A 111 -4.13 -3.92 -8.65
CA ILE A 111 -5.46 -4.42 -8.93
C ILE A 111 -5.96 -3.88 -10.27
N ALA A 112 -5.80 -2.58 -10.52
CA ALA A 112 -6.17 -1.97 -11.80
C ALA A 112 -5.40 -2.58 -12.98
N VAL A 113 -4.09 -2.81 -12.85
CA VAL A 113 -3.28 -3.48 -13.87
C VAL A 113 -3.76 -4.91 -14.11
N THR A 114 -3.94 -5.68 -13.02
CA THR A 114 -4.42 -7.06 -13.09
C THR A 114 -5.79 -7.13 -13.77
N GLN A 115 -6.70 -6.20 -13.45
CA GLN A 115 -8.01 -6.10 -14.07
C GLN A 115 -7.92 -5.75 -15.56
N SER A 116 -7.06 -4.82 -15.96
CA SER A 116 -6.83 -4.48 -17.37
C SER A 116 -6.29 -5.68 -18.15
N PHE A 117 -5.35 -6.44 -17.58
CA PHE A 117 -4.83 -7.68 -18.17
C PHE A 117 -5.91 -8.75 -18.34
N ILE A 118 -6.72 -9.00 -17.30
CA ILE A 118 -7.83 -9.95 -17.36
C ILE A 118 -8.85 -9.51 -18.41
N THR A 119 -9.14 -8.21 -18.50
CA THR A 119 -10.06 -7.65 -19.50
C THR A 119 -9.53 -7.87 -20.91
N ALA A 120 -8.22 -7.67 -21.13
CA ALA A 120 -7.58 -7.93 -22.41
C ALA A 120 -7.59 -9.42 -22.80
N ASN A 121 -7.27 -10.31 -21.87
CA ASN A 121 -7.32 -11.75 -22.11
C ASN A 121 -8.76 -12.22 -22.40
N ASN A 122 -9.74 -11.79 -21.59
CA ASN A 122 -11.15 -12.07 -21.83
C ASN A 122 -11.63 -11.55 -23.19
N ALA A 123 -11.19 -10.36 -23.61
CA ALA A 123 -11.55 -9.82 -24.92
C ALA A 123 -11.06 -10.71 -26.07
N LEU A 124 -9.84 -11.25 -25.97
CA LEU A 124 -9.31 -12.20 -26.95
C LEU A 124 -10.03 -13.55 -26.89
N GLN A 125 -10.36 -14.05 -25.70
CA GLN A 125 -11.14 -15.29 -25.55
C GLN A 125 -12.58 -15.19 -26.06
N LEU A 126 -13.16 -13.98 -26.04
CA LEU A 126 -14.47 -13.69 -26.63
C LEU A 126 -14.41 -13.48 -28.15
N GLU A 127 -13.27 -13.76 -28.79
CA GLU A 127 -13.02 -13.55 -30.22
C GLU A 127 -13.30 -12.11 -30.67
N LEU A 128 -13.05 -11.11 -29.83
CA LEU A 128 -13.07 -9.71 -30.24
C LEU A 128 -11.86 -9.43 -31.11
N ARG A 129 -11.99 -9.69 -32.42
CA ARG A 129 -10.90 -9.54 -33.40
C ARG A 129 -10.80 -8.13 -33.99
N SER A 130 -11.79 -7.28 -33.75
CA SER A 130 -11.85 -5.93 -34.35
C SER A 130 -10.81 -4.99 -33.71
N VAL A 131 -9.99 -4.35 -34.55
CA VAL A 131 -8.90 -3.46 -34.13
C VAL A 131 -9.43 -2.26 -33.31
N ASP A 132 -10.58 -1.69 -33.68
CA ASP A 132 -11.22 -0.59 -32.95
C ASP A 132 -11.53 -0.92 -31.47
N LYS A 133 -11.83 -2.19 -31.18
CA LYS A 133 -12.14 -2.65 -29.81
C LYS A 133 -10.88 -3.00 -29.02
N LEU A 134 -9.83 -3.49 -29.67
CA LEU A 134 -8.60 -3.92 -29.01
C LEU A 134 -7.66 -2.76 -28.67
N ILE A 135 -7.62 -1.72 -29.51
CA ILE A 135 -6.82 -0.51 -29.24
C ILE A 135 -7.10 0.11 -27.85
N PRO A 136 -8.36 0.44 -27.47
CA PRO A 136 -8.63 1.04 -26.16
C PRO A 136 -8.29 0.12 -25.00
N ILE A 137 -8.49 -1.20 -25.16
CA ILE A 137 -8.17 -2.19 -24.11
C ILE A 137 -6.65 -2.25 -23.87
N LEU A 138 -5.85 -2.27 -24.94
CA LEU A 138 -4.39 -2.26 -24.82
C LEU A 138 -3.86 -0.92 -24.32
N GLN A 139 -4.49 0.20 -24.68
CA GLN A 139 -4.18 1.51 -24.11
C GLN A 139 -4.38 1.54 -22.59
N ASP A 140 -5.46 0.94 -22.09
CA ASP A 140 -5.71 0.83 -20.65
C ASP A 140 -4.67 -0.07 -19.95
N VAL A 141 -4.23 -1.16 -20.58
CA VAL A 141 -3.13 -2.00 -20.06
C VAL A 141 -1.83 -1.20 -19.95
N VAL A 142 -1.42 -0.50 -21.01
CA VAL A 142 -0.18 0.30 -21.01
C VAL A 142 -0.27 1.47 -20.02
N SER A 143 -1.41 2.17 -19.96
CA SER A 143 -1.63 3.28 -19.03
C SER A 143 -1.62 2.82 -17.58
N SER A 144 -2.28 1.70 -17.27
CA SER A 144 -2.29 1.13 -15.92
C SER A 144 -0.90 0.65 -15.50
N LEU A 145 -0.13 0.02 -16.40
CA LEU A 145 1.26 -0.36 -16.16
C LEU A 145 2.14 0.85 -15.87
N GLY A 146 1.99 1.94 -16.62
CA GLY A 146 2.74 3.18 -16.41
C GLY A 146 2.45 3.88 -15.07
N LYS A 147 1.32 3.58 -14.43
CA LYS A 147 0.96 4.11 -13.09
C LYS A 147 1.60 3.33 -11.94
N VAL A 148 2.13 2.14 -12.18
CA VAL A 148 2.79 1.33 -11.13
C VAL A 148 4.20 1.86 -10.89
N VAL A 149 4.37 2.61 -9.80
CA VAL A 149 5.68 3.12 -9.37
C VAL A 149 6.44 2.00 -8.66
N GLY A 150 7.51 1.51 -9.29
CA GLY A 150 8.36 0.44 -8.74
C GLY A 150 8.58 -0.75 -9.68
N VAL A 151 8.11 -0.68 -10.93
CA VAL A 151 8.42 -1.70 -11.94
C VAL A 151 9.93 -1.67 -12.22
N PRO A 152 10.67 -2.77 -12.02
CA PRO A 152 12.08 -2.88 -12.35
C PRO A 152 12.26 -2.68 -13.85
N SER A 153 13.37 -2.06 -14.23
CA SER A 153 13.79 -1.84 -15.62
C SER A 153 13.96 -3.13 -16.44
N SER A 154 13.81 -4.30 -15.82
CA SER A 154 13.74 -5.61 -16.48
C SER A 154 12.34 -5.98 -17.01
N TYR A 155 11.29 -5.20 -16.72
CA TYR A 155 9.94 -5.48 -17.20
C TYR A 155 9.77 -5.08 -18.68
N ILE A 156 9.85 -6.08 -19.55
CA ILE A 156 9.74 -5.91 -21.01
C ILE A 156 8.26 -5.93 -21.47
N GLY A 157 7.33 -6.36 -20.61
CA GLY A 157 5.92 -6.51 -20.97
C GLY A 157 5.25 -5.22 -21.43
N GLY A 158 5.56 -4.09 -20.80
CA GLY A 158 5.00 -2.78 -21.17
C GLY A 158 5.45 -2.33 -22.57
N ALA A 159 6.72 -2.56 -22.92
CA ALA A 159 7.27 -2.23 -24.24
C ALA A 159 6.62 -3.09 -25.34
N LYS A 160 6.46 -4.40 -25.08
CA LYS A 160 5.76 -5.31 -26.01
C LYS A 160 4.30 -4.90 -26.26
N MET A 161 3.57 -4.52 -25.22
CA MET A 161 2.19 -4.03 -25.36
C MET A 161 2.13 -2.73 -26.17
N GLN A 162 3.12 -1.86 -26.00
CA GLN A 162 3.24 -0.63 -26.77
C GLN A 162 3.57 -0.90 -28.25
N ASP A 163 4.43 -1.86 -28.55
CA ASP A 163 4.72 -2.30 -29.93
C ASP A 163 3.49 -2.90 -30.62
N TRP A 164 2.71 -3.70 -29.89
CA TRP A 164 1.42 -4.20 -30.37
C TRP A 164 0.42 -3.08 -30.64
N LEU A 165 0.34 -2.09 -29.74
CA LEU A 165 -0.49 -0.91 -29.93
C LEU A 165 -0.08 -0.09 -31.15
N ILE A 166 1.22 0.08 -31.40
CA ILE A 166 1.73 0.72 -32.62
C ILE A 166 1.33 -0.10 -33.85
N THR A 167 1.48 -1.42 -33.79
CA THR A 167 1.14 -2.33 -34.89
C THR A 167 -0.36 -2.28 -35.22
N LEU A 168 -1.22 -2.29 -34.19
CA LEU A 168 -2.67 -2.19 -34.33
C LEU A 168 -3.12 -0.81 -34.79
N SER A 169 -2.44 0.26 -34.35
CA SER A 169 -2.73 1.62 -34.82
C SER A 169 -2.38 1.85 -36.29
N LYS A 170 -1.51 1.01 -36.89
CA LYS A 170 -1.19 1.03 -38.32
C LYS A 170 -2.20 0.28 -39.17
N MET A 171 -3.01 -0.59 -38.58
CA MET A 171 -4.09 -1.31 -39.24
C MET A 171 -5.35 -0.42 -39.28
N ASN A 172 -6.27 -0.69 -40.20
CA ASN A 172 -7.51 0.08 -40.24
C ASN A 172 -8.40 -0.30 -39.05
N ALA A 173 -9.14 0.67 -38.51
CA ALA A 173 -10.04 0.43 -37.37
C ALA A 173 -11.11 -0.64 -37.64
N TYR A 174 -11.48 -0.85 -38.91
CA TYR A 174 -12.45 -1.87 -39.33
C TYR A 174 -11.82 -3.22 -39.70
N GLU A 175 -10.50 -3.34 -39.69
CA GLU A 175 -9.82 -4.60 -39.92
C GLU A 175 -9.91 -5.48 -38.68
N GLU A 176 -10.00 -6.79 -38.90
CA GLU A 176 -9.93 -7.79 -37.86
C GLU A 176 -8.54 -8.42 -37.84
N LEU A 177 -8.03 -8.74 -36.66
CA LEU A 177 -6.80 -9.51 -36.55
C LEU A 177 -6.97 -10.88 -37.18
N ASN A 178 -5.95 -11.29 -37.94
CA ASN A 178 -5.82 -12.65 -38.41
C ASN A 178 -5.67 -13.61 -37.23
N SER A 179 -6.16 -14.84 -37.36
CA SER A 179 -6.09 -15.86 -36.30
C SER A 179 -4.67 -16.07 -35.74
N GLU A 180 -3.65 -15.98 -36.60
CA GLU A 180 -2.25 -16.07 -36.19
C GLU A 180 -1.81 -14.87 -35.33
N GLN A 181 -2.21 -13.66 -35.70
CA GLN A 181 -1.87 -12.46 -34.94
C GLN A 181 -2.62 -12.40 -33.61
N ALA A 182 -3.88 -12.86 -33.58
CA ALA A 182 -4.66 -12.94 -32.36
C ALA A 182 -4.03 -13.94 -31.35
N GLN A 183 -3.59 -15.12 -31.82
CA GLN A 183 -2.85 -16.08 -30.99
C GLN A 183 -1.52 -15.52 -30.48
N GLN A 184 -0.79 -14.78 -31.32
CA GLN A 184 0.46 -14.17 -30.91
C GLN A 184 0.24 -13.07 -29.86
N LEU A 185 -0.79 -12.23 -30.05
CA LEU A 185 -1.16 -11.19 -29.09
C LEU A 185 -1.58 -11.81 -27.74
N ASP A 186 -2.37 -12.89 -27.76
CA ASP A 186 -2.77 -13.63 -26.55
C ASP A 186 -1.55 -14.15 -25.78
N PHE A 187 -0.60 -14.79 -26.49
CA PHE A 187 0.64 -15.27 -25.90
C PHE A 187 1.49 -14.15 -25.30
N ASP A 188 1.63 -13.02 -26.00
CA ASP A 188 2.41 -11.87 -25.50
C ASP A 188 1.74 -11.20 -24.29
N ILE A 189 0.40 -11.15 -24.23
CA ILE A 189 -0.36 -10.67 -23.07
C ILE A 189 -0.14 -11.58 -21.86
N ASP A 190 -0.24 -12.89 -22.04
CA ASP A 190 0.01 -13.87 -21.00
C ASP A 190 1.45 -13.81 -20.48
N GLN A 191 2.42 -13.65 -21.38
CA GLN A 191 3.83 -13.48 -21.01
C GLN A 191 4.05 -12.19 -20.22
N ALA A 192 3.44 -11.07 -20.65
CA ALA A 192 3.54 -9.80 -19.95
C ALA A 192 2.87 -9.85 -18.57
N TYR A 193 1.76 -10.58 -18.43
CA TYR A 193 1.08 -10.79 -17.16
C TYR A 193 1.90 -11.67 -16.20
N ARG A 194 2.51 -12.76 -16.69
CA ARG A 194 3.42 -13.60 -15.88
C ARG A 194 4.64 -12.83 -15.40
N GLY A 195 5.30 -12.08 -16.29
CA GLY A 195 6.43 -11.24 -15.92
C GLY A 195 6.05 -10.14 -14.92
N PHE A 196 4.82 -9.62 -15.00
CA PHE A 196 4.29 -8.68 -14.02
C PHE A 196 4.07 -9.36 -12.66
N LYS A 197 3.52 -10.57 -12.64
CA LYS A 197 3.32 -11.35 -11.42
C LYS A 197 4.64 -11.70 -10.73
N GLU A 198 5.64 -12.17 -11.49
CA GLU A 198 6.99 -12.48 -10.97
C GLU A 198 7.66 -11.24 -10.38
N CYS A 199 7.53 -10.09 -11.06
CA CYS A 199 8.03 -8.81 -10.57
C CYS A 199 7.41 -8.38 -9.23
N MET A 200 6.15 -8.73 -9.00
CA MET A 200 5.45 -8.41 -7.75
C MET A 200 5.71 -9.41 -6.62
N GLY A 201 6.47 -10.49 -6.88
CA GLY A 201 6.86 -11.46 -5.87
C GLY A 201 5.72 -12.42 -5.44
N ALA A 202 4.82 -12.76 -6.37
CA ALA A 202 3.73 -13.73 -6.15
C ALA A 202 3.91 -15.03 -6.95
#